data_AF-A0A4Y8WH92-F1
#
_entry.id   AF-A0A4Y8WH92-F1
#
_cell.length_a   1.000
_cell.length_b   1.000
_cell.length_c   1.000
_cell.angle_alpha   90.00
_cell.angle_beta   90.00
_cell.angle_gamma   90.00
#
_symmetry.space_group_name_H-M   'P 1'
#
loop_
_entity.id
_entity.type
_entity.pdbx_description
1 polymer ?
#
loop_
_entity_poly.entity_id
_entity_poly.type
_entity_poly.pdbx_seq_one_letter_code
_entity_poly.pdbx_strand_id
1 'polypeptide(L)' 'YPLNTCTLEGINNKIKLIKRMGYGYRDTDYFFLKIKAAFPGKPR' A
#
# COMPACT_ATOMS: atom_id res chain seq x y z
N TYR A 1 6.44 24.98 6.99
CA TYR A 1 6.74 24.32 5.71
C TYR A 1 5.61 23.32 5.44
N PRO A 2 4.80 23.45 4.38
CA PRO A 2 3.75 22.48 4.13
C PRO A 2 4.43 21.19 3.64
N LEU A 3 4.54 20.20 4.52
CA LEU A 3 4.87 18.84 4.09
C LEU A 3 3.69 18.37 3.25
N ASN A 4 3.84 18.43 1.93
CA ASN A 4 2.80 17.98 1.00
C ASN A 4 2.72 16.44 1.07
N THR A 5 2.05 15.90 2.09
CA THR A 5 1.88 14.45 2.30
C THR A 5 0.90 13.83 1.32
N CYS A 6 0.32 14.60 0.39
CA CYS A 6 -0.69 14.12 -0.57
C CYS A 6 -0.28 12.83 -1.30
N THR A 7 1.01 12.69 -1.65
CA THR A 7 1.55 11.47 -2.27
C THR A 7 1.51 10.28 -1.30
N LEU A 8 1.89 10.48 -0.04
CA LEU A 8 1.87 9.45 1.00
C LEU A 8 0.43 9.09 1.42
N GLU A 9 -0.47 10.06 1.47
CA GLU A 9 -1.89 9.85 1.72
C GLU A 9 -2.56 9.03 0.61
N GLY A 10 -2.23 9.31 -0.66
CA GLY A 10 -2.72 8.51 -1.79
C GLY A 10 -2.29 7.04 -1.72
N ILE A 11 -1.04 6.80 -1.32
CA ILE A 11 -0.50 5.45 -1.12
C ILE A 11 -1.21 4.75 0.05
N ASN A 12 -1.39 5.44 1.17
CA ASN A 12 -2.09 4.90 2.34
C ASN A 12 -3.55 4.55 2.04
N ASN A 13 -4.25 5.35 1.24
CA ASN A 13 -5.62 5.05 0.82
C ASN A 13 -5.69 3.83 -0.11
N LYS A 14 -4.75 3.67 -1.04
CA LYS A 14 -4.65 2.47 -1.88
C LYS A 14 -4.35 1.21 -1.06
N ILE A 15 -3.44 1.28 -0.09
CA ILE A 15 -3.13 0.14 0.80
C ILE A 15 -4.37 -0.23 1.64
N LYS A 16 -5.10 0.75 2.18
CA LYS A 16 -6.37 0.51 2.87
C LYS A 16 -7.43 -0.13 1.97
N LEU A 17 -7.49 0.26 0.70
CA LEU A 17 -8.42 -0.32 -0.27
C LEU A 17 -8.04 -1.76 -0.62
N ILE A 18 -6.76 -2.06 -0.84
CA ILE A 18 -6.26 -3.44 -1.06
C ILE A 18 -6.55 -4.32 0.16
N LYS A 19 -6.38 -3.78 1.38
CA LYS A 19 -6.72 -4.46 2.63
C LYS A 19 -8.21 -4.77 2.72
N ARG A 20 -9.07 -3.84 2.30
CA ARG A 20 -10.53 -4.03 2.28
C ARG A 20 -10.99 -5.00 1.19
N MET A 21 -10.42 -4.94 -0.01
CA MET A 21 -10.73 -5.89 -1.08
C MET A 21 -10.30 -7.33 -0.73
N GLY A 22 -9.35 -7.47 0.19
CA GLY A 22 -8.87 -8.73 0.71
C GLY A 22 -9.42 -9.08 2.09
N TYR A 23 -10.75 -9.11 2.26
CA TYR A 23 -11.46 -9.56 3.48
C TYR A 23 -11.05 -10.97 4.00
N GLY A 24 -10.01 -11.59 3.44
CA GLY A 24 -9.45 -12.89 3.85
C GLY A 24 -7.92 -13.01 3.80
N TYR A 25 -7.12 -11.93 3.75
CA TYR A 25 -5.68 -12.07 4.03
C TYR A 25 -5.49 -12.38 5.52
N ARG A 26 -5.74 -13.64 5.90
CA ARG A 26 -5.44 -14.17 7.23
C ARG A 26 -3.92 -14.16 7.49
N ASP A 27 -3.15 -14.02 6.42
CA ASP A 27 -1.70 -13.92 6.40
C ASP A 27 -1.24 -12.49 6.06
N THR A 28 -0.64 -11.82 7.04
CA THR A 28 -0.12 -10.46 6.88
C THR A 28 1.12 -10.42 5.99
N ASP A 29 1.91 -11.49 5.94
CA ASP A 29 3.12 -11.59 5.11
C ASP A 29 2.76 -11.58 3.62
N TYR A 30 1.75 -12.37 3.23
CA TYR A 30 1.25 -12.37 1.87
C TYR A 30 0.60 -11.03 1.48
N PHE A 31 0.01 -10.32 2.44
CA PHE A 31 -0.48 -8.95 2.23
C PHE A 31 0.66 -7.97 1.93
N PHE A 32 1.77 -8.02 2.68
CA PHE A 32 2.95 -7.20 2.39
C PHE A 32 3.61 -7.57 1.05
N LEU A 33 3.61 -8.85 0.68
CA LEU A 33 4.07 -9.29 -0.63
C LEU A 33 3.24 -8.67 -1.76
N LYS A 34 1.91 -8.61 -1.60
CA LYS A 34 1.01 -7.94 -2.55
C LYS A 34 1.24 -6.43 -2.62
N ILE A 35 1.53 -5.78 -1.49
CA ILE A 35 1.90 -4.36 -1.47
C ILE A 35 3.21 -4.14 -2.23
N LYS A 36 4.24 -4.96 -1.97
CA LYS A 36 5.53 -4.86 -2.67
C LYS A 36 5.40 -5.09 -4.17
N ALA A 37 4.52 -6.01 -4.59
CA ALA A 37 4.23 -6.24 -6.01
C ALA A 37 3.42 -5.10 -6.65
N ALA A 38 2.49 -4.47 -5.92
CA ALA A 38 1.69 -3.35 -6.39
C ALA A 38 2.47 -2.02 -6.43
N PHE A 39 3.49 -1.90 -5.59
CA PHE A 39 4.40 -0.76 -5.52
C PHE A 39 5.86 -1.24 -5.61
N PRO A 40 6.30 -1.72 -6.79
CA PRO A 40 7.72 -1.95 -7.03
C PRO A 40 8.36 -0.56 -6.99
N GLY A 41 9.00 -0.21 -5.88
CA GLY A 41 9.68 1.08 -5.74
C GLY A 41 10.52 1.35 -6.99
N LYS A 42 10.54 2.61 -7.46
CA LYS A 42 11.25 2.97 -8.70
C LYS A 42 12.63 2.28 -8.72
N PRO A 43 12.95 1.46 -9.73
CA PRO A 43 14.33 1.07 -9.95
C PRO A 43 15.11 2.36 -10.11
N ARG A 44 16.08 2.53 -9.22
CA ARG A 44 16.97 3.70 -9.19
C ARG A 44 17.85 3.67 -10.44
#